data_AF-A0A0Q8RNT1-F1
#
_entry.id   AF-A0A0Q8RNT1-F1
#
_cell.length_a   1.000
_cell.length_b   1.000
_cell.length_c   1.000
_cell.angle_alpha   90.00
_cell.angle_beta   90.00
_cell.angle_gamma   90.00
#
_symmetry.space_group_name_H-M   'P 1'
#
loop_
_entity.id
_entity.type
_entity.pdbx_description
1 polymer ?
#
loop_
_entity_poly.entity_id
_entity_poly.type
_entity_poly.pdbx_seq_one_letter_code
_entity_poly.pdbx_strand_id
1 'polypeptide(L)'
;MRNDDHRMWRAVLTASLVLALPACATADQRPIAGAVAEQPGVIPFTSANVSADGTINWSAPGAGRVRVYAGTDAAVSDRTTPVGQGDATGSIRVSGLAPGKRWFFALVPDRGAPLVIADRGLHLKTVPNLRDVGGYRTTDGRWVKMGLIYRSDQLDRLSDSDLGSMGDLGLVLVADLRTASERSHEPDRVPAGAEHLVLDVAADSKGSLGGDMRQAIAAIAAGKGAEMLTEANRDFVSLNSARSAYHTLLSRIGAEGAGPTLYHCTSGKDRTGWASAVILTLLGVPRETVMADYLASNDYLRAKNEATIAMLGRLPTPIARENLEPALTVRAAYIEAAFAEVDKRYGSFDRYVREGLGLDDAAIDRLRTTLLAGVPQ
;
A
#
# COMPACT_ATOMS: atom_id res chain seq x y z
N MET A 1 68.11 48.98 -14.73
CA MET A 1 67.54 50.20 -15.33
C MET A 1 66.05 49.96 -15.48
N ARG A 2 65.12 50.61 -14.76
CA ARG A 2 65.16 51.59 -13.64
C ARG A 2 64.41 50.92 -12.44
N ASN A 3 64.61 51.23 -11.14
CA ASN A 3 64.46 52.50 -10.40
C ASN A 3 63.05 53.12 -10.56
N ASP A 4 62.27 53.49 -9.55
CA ASP A 4 62.32 53.41 -8.05
C ASP A 4 60.86 53.14 -7.52
N ASP A 5 60.40 53.21 -6.26
CA ASP A 5 60.79 53.87 -5.00
C ASP A 5 60.28 53.06 -3.74
N HIS A 6 60.34 53.65 -2.55
CA HIS A 6 60.26 53.03 -1.22
C HIS A 6 58.95 53.21 -0.41
N ARG A 7 58.76 52.34 0.60
CA ARG A 7 58.62 52.64 2.07
C ARG A 7 58.32 51.33 2.85
N MET A 8 59.15 50.85 3.78
CA MET A 8 59.31 51.26 5.21
C MET A 8 58.04 51.03 6.08
N TRP A 9 58.09 50.45 7.30
CA TRP A 9 59.20 49.93 8.14
C TRP A 9 58.68 49.10 9.35
N ARG A 10 59.52 48.21 9.94
CA ARG A 10 59.51 47.62 11.32
C ARG A 10 58.21 46.93 11.84
N ALA A 11 58.17 45.71 12.39
CA ALA A 11 59.08 44.83 13.14
C ALA A 11 59.30 45.16 14.64
N VAL A 12 58.64 44.39 15.52
CA VAL A 12 59.04 44.05 16.91
C VAL A 12 58.60 42.61 17.22
N LEU A 13 59.45 41.83 17.89
CA LEU A 13 59.14 40.53 18.51
C LEU A 13 59.25 40.69 20.03
N THR A 14 58.35 40.06 20.80
CA THR A 14 58.51 39.83 22.25
C THR A 14 57.98 38.44 22.61
N ALA A 15 58.71 37.72 23.46
CA ALA A 15 58.35 36.37 23.91
C ALA A 15 58.79 36.14 25.35
N SER A 16 57.87 35.62 26.18
CA SER A 16 58.02 35.14 27.56
C SER A 16 56.79 34.22 27.79
N LEU A 17 56.81 32.97 28.30
CA LEU A 17 57.48 32.37 29.49
C LEU A 17 57.07 33.10 30.80
N VAL A 18 56.66 32.47 31.90
CA VAL A 18 56.58 31.05 32.32
C VAL A 18 55.38 30.89 33.31
N LEU A 19 54.93 29.66 33.56
CA LEU A 19 54.47 29.06 34.85
C LEU A 19 53.16 28.25 34.78
N ALA A 20 53.06 27.28 35.69
CA ALA A 20 51.97 26.30 35.81
C ALA A 20 51.80 25.85 37.27
N LEU A 21 50.89 24.89 37.51
CA LEU A 21 50.52 24.26 38.79
C LEU A 21 49.52 25.06 39.66
N PRO A 22 48.78 24.42 40.59
CA PRO A 22 47.85 23.31 40.29
C PRO A 22 46.50 23.40 41.06
N ALA A 23 45.41 22.82 40.54
CA ALA A 23 44.16 22.65 41.29
C ALA A 23 43.31 21.44 40.88
N CYS A 24 42.58 20.92 41.86
CA CYS A 24 41.83 19.66 41.96
C CYS A 24 40.81 19.29 40.86
N ALA A 25 40.47 18.00 40.83
CA ALA A 25 39.20 17.45 40.29
C ALA A 25 38.00 17.85 41.21
N THR A 26 36.72 17.62 40.91
CA THR A 26 36.06 16.61 40.06
C THR A 26 34.79 17.12 39.37
N ALA A 27 34.41 16.51 38.23
CA ALA A 27 33.03 16.44 37.75
C ALA A 27 32.86 15.26 36.77
N ASP A 28 32.00 14.30 37.10
CA ASP A 28 31.74 13.11 36.27
C ASP A 28 30.77 13.47 35.12
N GLN A 29 31.31 13.89 33.97
CA GLN A 29 30.51 14.19 32.77
C GLN A 29 29.99 12.92 32.11
N ARG A 30 28.95 12.32 32.70
CA ARG A 30 28.05 11.43 31.98
C ARG A 30 27.50 12.19 30.76
N PRO A 31 27.49 11.60 29.55
CA PRO A 31 26.81 12.22 28.44
C PRO A 31 25.33 12.34 28.79
N ILE A 32 24.82 13.57 28.81
CA ILE A 32 23.37 13.79 28.81
C ILE A 32 22.89 13.21 27.49
N ALA A 33 22.21 12.05 27.56
CA ALA A 33 21.52 11.50 26.41
C ALA A 33 20.52 12.56 25.95
N GLY A 34 20.80 13.18 24.81
CA GLY A 34 20.00 14.27 24.29
C GLY A 34 18.57 13.78 24.13
N ALA A 35 17.64 14.34 24.92
CA ALA A 35 16.23 14.13 24.72
C ALA A 35 15.90 14.71 23.34
N VAL A 36 15.78 13.83 22.34
CA VAL A 36 15.36 14.20 20.99
C VAL A 36 14.01 14.88 21.16
N ALA A 37 13.95 16.19 20.89
CA ALA A 37 12.75 16.98 21.10
C ALA A 37 11.62 16.36 20.26
N GLU A 38 10.54 15.95 20.91
CA GLU A 38 9.44 15.23 20.26
C GLU A 38 8.86 16.09 19.15
N GLN A 39 9.11 15.72 17.89
CA GLN A 39 8.55 16.44 16.75
C GLN A 39 7.04 16.18 16.67
N PRO A 40 6.19 17.22 16.74
CA PRO A 40 4.75 17.05 16.67
C PRO A 40 4.34 16.38 15.35
N GLY A 41 3.57 15.30 15.44
CA GLY A 41 3.12 14.54 14.27
C GLY A 41 3.93 13.29 13.94
N VAL A 42 5.08 13.03 14.60
CA VAL A 42 5.81 11.75 14.43
C VAL A 42 4.99 10.60 15.02
N ILE A 43 4.68 9.60 14.21
CA ILE A 43 4.02 8.37 14.65
C ILE A 43 5.11 7.42 15.20
N PRO A 44 5.10 7.03 16.49
CA PRO A 44 6.19 6.26 17.10
C PRO A 44 6.17 4.76 16.75
N PHE A 45 5.11 4.28 16.10
CA PHE A 45 4.90 2.86 15.81
C PHE A 45 5.89 2.35 14.75
N THR A 46 6.59 1.28 15.07
CA THR A 46 7.42 0.49 14.14
C THR A 46 6.65 -0.69 13.57
N SER A 47 5.71 -1.26 14.34
CA SER A 47 4.76 -2.27 13.88
C SER A 47 3.39 -2.08 14.54
N ALA A 48 2.33 -2.39 13.79
CA ALA A 48 0.95 -2.31 14.24
C ALA A 48 0.08 -3.20 13.32
N ASN A 49 -0.77 -4.06 13.87
CA ASN A 49 -1.69 -4.89 13.09
C ASN A 49 -2.97 -5.24 13.89
N VAL A 50 -4.03 -5.55 13.14
CA VAL A 50 -5.24 -6.20 13.67
C VAL A 50 -5.43 -7.50 12.89
N SER A 51 -5.78 -8.56 13.61
CA SER A 51 -6.18 -9.84 13.03
C SER A 51 -7.70 -9.92 12.91
N ALA A 52 -8.21 -10.67 11.94
CA ALA A 52 -9.64 -10.79 11.61
C ALA A 52 -10.56 -11.24 12.76
N ASP A 53 -9.99 -11.75 13.85
CA ASP A 53 -10.74 -12.10 15.05
C ASP A 53 -11.01 -10.89 15.98
N GLY A 54 -10.17 -9.84 15.91
CA GLY A 54 -10.17 -8.69 16.82
C GLY A 54 -8.98 -8.63 17.79
N THR A 55 -7.89 -9.38 17.53
CA THR A 55 -6.60 -9.22 18.21
C THR A 55 -5.81 -8.06 17.62
N ILE A 56 -5.33 -7.13 18.46
CA ILE A 56 -4.58 -5.93 18.08
C ILE A 56 -3.19 -6.03 18.67
N ASN A 57 -2.15 -5.92 17.84
CA ASN A 57 -0.74 -6.00 18.25
C ASN A 57 0.03 -4.76 17.81
N TRP A 58 0.94 -4.25 18.63
CA TRP A 58 1.77 -3.08 18.29
C TRP A 58 3.16 -3.09 18.94
N SER A 59 4.07 -2.35 18.33
CA SER A 59 5.30 -1.86 18.94
C SER A 59 5.51 -0.39 18.59
N ALA A 60 5.64 0.43 19.64
CA ALA A 60 5.90 1.86 19.62
C ALA A 60 7.10 2.19 20.53
N PRO A 61 8.35 1.96 20.07
CA PRO A 61 9.54 2.35 20.80
C PRO A 61 9.49 3.84 21.18
N GLY A 62 9.74 4.15 22.45
CA GLY A 62 9.65 5.53 22.97
C GLY A 62 8.28 5.94 23.50
N ALA A 63 7.20 5.17 23.29
CA ALA A 63 5.98 5.33 24.10
C ALA A 63 6.23 4.79 25.53
N GLY A 64 5.56 5.36 26.53
CA GLY A 64 5.44 4.76 27.87
C GLY A 64 4.22 3.83 27.96
N ARG A 65 3.09 4.27 27.37
CA ARG A 65 1.80 3.56 27.35
C ARG A 65 1.04 3.90 26.08
N VAL A 66 0.33 2.91 25.53
CA VAL A 66 -0.62 3.07 24.43
C VAL A 66 -2.03 2.75 24.92
N ARG A 67 -2.99 3.65 24.69
CA ARG A 67 -4.43 3.37 24.82
C ARG A 67 -5.00 2.99 23.46
N VAL A 68 -6.01 2.14 23.46
CA VAL A 68 -6.72 1.72 22.23
C VAL A 68 -8.17 2.13 22.33
N TYR A 69 -8.67 2.79 21.30
CA TYR A 69 -10.07 3.18 21.11
C TYR A 69 -10.60 2.48 19.86
N ALA A 70 -11.89 2.13 19.82
CA ALA A 70 -12.51 1.46 18.68
C ALA A 70 -13.69 2.28 18.15
N GLY A 71 -13.85 2.34 16.82
CA GLY A 71 -14.95 3.00 16.15
C GLY A 71 -15.23 2.39 14.78
N THR A 72 -16.39 2.71 14.20
CA THR A 72 -16.74 2.30 12.83
C THR A 72 -16.40 3.37 11.78
N ASP A 73 -15.97 4.56 12.21
CA ASP A 73 -15.44 5.60 11.33
C ASP A 73 -13.91 5.49 11.19
N ALA A 74 -13.38 5.76 10.00
CA ALA A 74 -11.94 5.60 9.71
C ALA A 74 -11.03 6.59 10.47
N ALA A 75 -11.58 7.62 11.11
CA ALA A 75 -10.83 8.51 11.99
C ALA A 75 -10.83 8.04 13.46
N VAL A 76 -11.74 7.12 13.85
CA VAL A 76 -12.08 6.80 15.24
C VAL A 76 -12.30 8.08 16.03
N SER A 77 -13.39 8.78 15.70
CA SER A 77 -13.65 10.15 16.14
C SER A 77 -14.05 10.24 17.62
N ASP A 78 -14.75 9.24 18.15
CA ASP A 78 -14.92 9.08 19.60
C ASP A 78 -13.67 8.44 20.22
N ARG A 79 -13.04 9.18 21.14
CA ARG A 79 -11.91 8.72 21.95
C ARG A 79 -12.12 8.99 23.43
N THR A 80 -13.38 8.97 23.89
CA THR A 80 -13.76 9.15 25.30
C THR A 80 -13.37 7.92 26.13
N THR A 81 -13.73 6.73 25.67
CA THR A 81 -13.60 5.47 26.43
C THR A 81 -12.67 4.49 25.70
N PRO A 82 -11.50 4.14 26.27
CA PRO A 82 -10.61 3.16 25.64
C PRO A 82 -11.17 1.73 25.80
N VAL A 83 -11.08 0.94 24.74
CA VAL A 83 -11.39 -0.51 24.75
C VAL A 83 -10.25 -1.36 25.32
N GLY A 84 -9.07 -0.76 25.51
CA GLY A 84 -7.93 -1.38 26.18
C GLY A 84 -6.72 -0.46 26.25
N GLN A 85 -5.65 -0.94 26.88
CA GLN A 85 -4.35 -0.26 26.94
C GLN A 85 -3.23 -1.28 27.15
N GLY A 86 -2.00 -0.88 26.88
CA GLY A 86 -0.78 -1.62 27.21
C GLY A 86 0.45 -0.72 27.13
N ASP A 87 1.63 -1.30 27.22
CA ASP A 87 2.90 -0.57 27.26
C ASP A 87 3.43 -0.26 25.83
N ALA A 88 4.72 0.08 25.73
CA ALA A 88 5.39 0.38 24.46
C ALA A 88 5.26 -0.73 23.40
N THR A 89 5.23 -2.00 23.80
CA THR A 89 4.89 -3.13 22.93
C THR A 89 3.79 -3.93 23.62
N GLY A 90 2.73 -4.26 22.89
CA GLY A 90 1.53 -4.82 23.50
C GLY A 90 0.66 -5.60 22.53
N SER A 91 -0.23 -6.39 23.12
CA SER A 91 -1.30 -7.13 22.45
C SER A 91 -2.56 -7.03 23.30
N ILE A 92 -3.69 -6.70 22.69
CA ILE A 92 -5.01 -6.77 23.34
C ILE A 92 -6.01 -7.50 22.45
N ARG A 93 -7.02 -8.09 23.09
CA ARG A 93 -8.13 -8.75 22.41
C ARG A 93 -9.41 -7.96 22.64
N VAL A 94 -9.92 -7.29 21.61
CA VAL A 94 -11.19 -6.55 21.72
C VAL A 94 -12.34 -7.51 21.39
N SER A 95 -13.22 -7.72 22.36
CA SER A 95 -14.44 -8.53 22.24
C SER A 95 -15.69 -7.65 22.15
N GLY A 96 -16.84 -8.23 21.80
CA GLY A 96 -18.11 -7.49 21.69
C GLY A 96 -18.25 -6.58 20.45
N LEU A 97 -17.28 -6.61 19.53
CA LEU A 97 -17.36 -5.93 18.24
C LEU A 97 -18.61 -6.38 17.47
N ALA A 98 -19.41 -5.42 16.97
CA ALA A 98 -20.63 -5.74 16.24
C ALA A 98 -20.30 -6.46 14.92
N PRO A 99 -20.89 -7.64 14.63
CA PRO A 99 -20.60 -8.40 13.43
C PRO A 99 -21.12 -7.68 12.17
N GLY A 100 -20.42 -7.85 11.05
CA GLY A 100 -20.76 -7.21 9.78
C GLY A 100 -20.41 -5.72 9.68
N LYS A 101 -19.90 -5.08 10.74
CA LYS A 101 -19.35 -3.72 10.68
C LYS A 101 -17.83 -3.75 10.53
N ARG A 102 -17.31 -2.80 9.75
CA ARG A 102 -15.86 -2.51 9.67
C ARG A 102 -15.45 -1.75 10.93
N TRP A 103 -14.47 -2.28 11.66
CA TRP A 103 -13.96 -1.67 12.89
C TRP A 103 -12.54 -1.14 12.70
N PHE A 104 -12.35 0.11 13.07
CA PHE A 104 -11.07 0.81 13.11
C PHE A 104 -10.66 1.03 14.57
N PHE A 105 -9.36 1.06 14.81
CA PHE A 105 -8.75 1.13 16.13
C PHE A 105 -7.68 2.22 16.18
N ALA A 106 -7.90 3.24 17.00
CA ALA A 106 -6.91 4.28 17.26
C ALA A 106 -6.00 3.86 18.41
N LEU A 107 -4.75 3.57 18.08
CA LEU A 107 -3.63 3.44 18.99
C LEU A 107 -3.16 4.86 19.36
N VAL A 108 -3.43 5.29 20.59
CA VAL A 108 -3.05 6.61 21.12
C VAL A 108 -1.93 6.43 22.14
N PRO A 109 -0.66 6.68 21.76
CA PRO A 109 0.45 6.66 22.70
C PRO A 109 0.38 7.86 23.65
N ASP A 110 1.14 7.81 24.74
CA ASP A 110 1.35 8.96 25.63
C ASP A 110 2.42 9.94 25.14
N ARG A 111 3.19 9.55 24.10
CA ARG A 111 4.22 10.35 23.41
C ARG A 111 4.16 10.11 21.90
N GLY A 112 4.31 11.16 21.10
CA GLY A 112 4.11 11.11 19.64
C GLY A 112 2.65 11.05 19.19
N ALA A 113 2.45 10.90 17.88
CA ALA A 113 1.14 10.95 17.21
C ALA A 113 0.39 9.60 17.23
N PRO A 114 -0.96 9.60 17.24
CA PRO A 114 -1.76 8.39 17.19
C PRO A 114 -1.74 7.74 15.80
N LEU A 115 -1.95 6.43 15.77
CA LEU A 115 -2.09 5.63 14.56
C LEU A 115 -3.47 4.96 14.52
N VAL A 116 -4.17 5.01 13.38
CA VAL A 116 -5.40 4.24 13.16
C VAL A 116 -5.11 3.03 12.28
N ILE A 117 -5.47 1.84 12.77
CA ILE A 117 -5.42 0.59 12.01
C ILE A 117 -6.78 -0.12 12.04
N ALA A 118 -6.94 -1.13 11.20
CA ALA A 118 -8.10 -2.01 11.14
C ALA A 118 -7.62 -3.41 10.73
N ASP A 119 -8.53 -4.40 10.69
CA ASP A 119 -8.27 -5.53 9.81
C ASP A 119 -8.29 -5.02 8.36
N ARG A 120 -7.30 -5.43 7.56
CA ARG A 120 -7.29 -5.12 6.13
C ARG A 120 -8.27 -5.99 5.38
N GLY A 121 -8.48 -7.25 5.78
CA GLY A 121 -9.51 -8.09 5.19
C GLY A 121 -10.90 -7.54 5.51
N LEU A 122 -11.81 -7.57 4.54
CA LEU A 122 -13.24 -7.33 4.79
C LEU A 122 -14.03 -8.65 4.87
N HIS A 123 -13.41 -9.76 4.45
CA HIS A 123 -13.91 -11.13 4.62
C HIS A 123 -15.35 -11.39 4.12
N LEU A 124 -15.81 -10.59 3.15
CA LEU A 124 -17.09 -10.80 2.46
C LEU A 124 -17.05 -12.12 1.68
N LYS A 125 -18.16 -12.87 1.72
CA LYS A 125 -18.21 -14.23 1.17
C LYS A 125 -18.28 -14.24 -0.35
N THR A 126 -18.90 -13.21 -0.91
CA THR A 126 -19.12 -13.07 -2.35
C THR A 126 -18.02 -12.31 -3.09
N VAL A 127 -17.28 -11.46 -2.38
CA VAL A 127 -16.13 -10.71 -2.92
C VAL A 127 -14.86 -11.12 -2.16
N PRO A 128 -14.22 -12.24 -2.52
CA PRO A 128 -12.91 -12.60 -1.99
C PRO A 128 -11.86 -11.56 -2.40
N ASN A 129 -10.63 -11.66 -1.87
CA ASN A 129 -9.53 -10.73 -2.16
C ASN A 129 -9.77 -9.25 -1.80
N LEU A 130 -10.98 -8.87 -1.36
CA LEU A 130 -11.37 -7.56 -0.88
C LEU A 130 -10.62 -7.18 0.40
N ARG A 131 -9.71 -6.22 0.27
CA ARG A 131 -8.95 -5.65 1.38
C ARG A 131 -8.66 -4.17 1.24
N ASP A 132 -8.47 -3.54 2.40
CA ASP A 132 -7.87 -2.22 2.56
C ASP A 132 -6.37 -2.27 2.20
N VAL A 133 -5.88 -1.23 1.52
CA VAL A 133 -4.49 -1.06 1.09
C VAL A 133 -3.70 -0.20 2.10
N GLY A 134 -4.37 0.34 3.12
CA GLY A 134 -3.77 1.04 4.24
C GLY A 134 -3.04 0.14 5.24
N GLY A 135 -2.54 0.77 6.31
CA GLY A 135 -1.86 0.09 7.43
C GLY A 135 -0.43 -0.38 7.13
N TYR A 136 0.14 -0.01 5.99
CA TYR A 136 1.57 -0.22 5.71
C TYR A 136 2.39 0.97 6.19
N ARG A 137 3.51 0.70 6.86
CA ARG A 137 4.51 1.70 7.25
C ARG A 137 5.43 2.01 6.06
N THR A 138 5.81 3.27 5.90
CA THR A 138 6.78 3.72 4.89
C THR A 138 8.21 3.62 5.43
N THR A 139 9.19 3.72 4.53
CA THR A 139 10.62 3.79 4.89
C THR A 139 10.91 5.00 5.78
N ASP A 140 10.22 6.13 5.56
CA ASP A 140 10.37 7.37 6.36
C ASP A 140 9.51 7.43 7.63
N GLY A 141 8.82 6.33 7.98
CA GLY A 141 8.09 6.19 9.24
C GLY A 141 6.69 6.77 9.29
N ARG A 142 6.21 7.37 8.20
CA ARG A 142 4.79 7.63 7.95
C ARG A 142 4.03 6.31 7.74
N TRP A 143 2.70 6.38 7.74
CA TRP A 143 1.82 5.22 7.57
C TRP A 143 0.76 5.49 6.51
N VAL A 144 0.47 4.51 5.65
CA VAL A 144 -0.66 4.57 4.71
C VAL A 144 -1.96 4.50 5.52
N LYS A 145 -2.84 5.50 5.36
CA LYS A 145 -4.13 5.60 6.05
C LYS A 145 -5.04 4.43 5.67
N MET A 146 -5.67 3.83 6.68
CA MET A 146 -6.80 2.92 6.48
C MET A 146 -8.04 3.66 5.94
N GLY A 147 -8.97 2.91 5.36
CA GLY A 147 -10.32 3.37 5.03
C GLY A 147 -10.47 4.10 3.70
N LEU A 148 -9.35 4.51 3.07
CA LEU A 148 -9.37 5.32 1.85
C LEU A 148 -9.24 4.51 0.56
N ILE A 149 -8.53 3.38 0.57
CA ILE A 149 -8.17 2.65 -0.65
C ILE A 149 -8.41 1.16 -0.47
N TYR A 150 -9.27 0.60 -1.32
CA TYR A 150 -9.61 -0.82 -1.32
C TYR A 150 -9.24 -1.46 -2.65
N ARG A 151 -8.84 -2.73 -2.59
CA ARG A 151 -8.62 -3.61 -3.73
C ARG A 151 -9.48 -4.85 -3.60
N SER A 152 -10.03 -5.39 -4.68
CA SER A 152 -10.89 -6.59 -4.60
C SER A 152 -10.89 -7.45 -5.86
N ASP A 153 -11.46 -8.66 -5.71
CA ASP A 153 -12.07 -9.41 -6.81
C ASP A 153 -13.25 -8.62 -7.42
N GLN A 154 -13.84 -9.11 -8.50
CA GLN A 154 -14.95 -8.41 -9.18
C GLN A 154 -16.28 -8.51 -8.39
N LEU A 155 -17.25 -7.68 -8.77
CA LEU A 155 -18.48 -7.44 -8.00
C LEU A 155 -19.72 -8.04 -8.67
N ASP A 156 -19.57 -8.88 -9.70
CA ASP A 156 -20.68 -9.56 -10.40
C ASP A 156 -21.52 -10.44 -9.45
N ARG A 157 -20.86 -11.06 -8.45
CA ARG A 157 -21.50 -12.01 -7.50
C ARG A 157 -21.84 -11.43 -6.14
N LEU A 158 -21.58 -10.13 -5.92
CA LEU A 158 -21.83 -9.46 -4.64
C LEU A 158 -23.26 -9.74 -4.16
N SER A 159 -23.45 -10.37 -3.00
CA SER A 159 -24.78 -10.66 -2.46
C SER A 159 -25.41 -9.44 -1.80
N ASP A 160 -26.72 -9.46 -1.63
CA ASP A 160 -27.46 -8.39 -0.95
C ASP A 160 -27.03 -8.24 0.53
N SER A 161 -26.57 -9.34 1.16
CA SER A 161 -25.96 -9.32 2.50
C SER A 161 -24.64 -8.56 2.55
N ASP A 162 -23.81 -8.76 1.54
CA ASP A 162 -22.44 -8.25 1.49
C ASP A 162 -22.44 -6.80 0.97
N LEU A 163 -23.43 -6.44 0.13
CA LEU A 163 -23.65 -5.08 -0.39
C LEU A 163 -23.91 -4.07 0.74
N GLY A 164 -24.58 -4.47 1.83
CA GLY A 164 -24.70 -3.63 3.03
C GLY A 164 -23.35 -3.29 3.67
N SER A 165 -22.46 -4.29 3.77
CA SER A 165 -21.09 -4.10 4.28
C SER A 165 -20.21 -3.28 3.33
N MET A 166 -20.47 -3.31 2.02
CA MET A 166 -19.84 -2.43 1.04
C MET A 166 -20.33 -0.97 1.16
N GLY A 167 -21.60 -0.75 1.50
CA GLY A 167 -22.16 0.58 1.76
C GLY A 167 -21.53 1.26 2.98
N ASP A 168 -21.25 0.50 4.04
CA ASP A 168 -20.55 0.98 5.25
C ASP A 168 -19.12 1.50 4.97
N LEU A 169 -18.53 1.23 3.80
CA LEU A 169 -17.20 1.73 3.42
C LEU A 169 -17.21 3.17 2.90
N GLY A 170 -18.38 3.73 2.59
CA GLY A 170 -18.50 5.08 2.04
C GLY A 170 -17.82 5.28 0.68
N LEU A 171 -17.82 4.25 -0.17
CA LEU A 171 -17.17 4.31 -1.49
C LEU A 171 -17.77 5.43 -2.35
N VAL A 172 -16.91 6.34 -2.82
CA VAL A 172 -17.27 7.36 -3.82
C VAL A 172 -16.92 6.95 -5.24
N LEU A 173 -16.02 5.97 -5.40
CA LEU A 173 -15.49 5.52 -6.68
C LEU A 173 -15.24 4.01 -6.67
N VAL A 174 -15.76 3.32 -7.68
CA VAL A 174 -15.42 1.94 -8.08
C VAL A 174 -14.76 2.02 -9.45
N ALA A 175 -13.47 1.68 -9.51
CA ALA A 175 -12.68 1.67 -10.72
C ALA A 175 -12.47 0.24 -11.25
N ASP A 176 -13.15 -0.10 -12.34
CA ASP A 176 -13.06 -1.43 -12.96
C ASP A 176 -11.93 -1.47 -13.99
N LEU A 177 -10.90 -2.29 -13.71
CA LEU A 177 -9.72 -2.48 -14.55
C LEU A 177 -9.90 -3.59 -15.61
N ARG A 178 -11.09 -4.22 -15.68
CA ARG A 178 -11.39 -5.34 -16.60
C ARG A 178 -11.55 -4.88 -18.05
N THR A 179 -11.46 -5.84 -18.98
CA THR A 179 -11.74 -5.63 -20.41
C THR A 179 -13.23 -5.49 -20.69
N ALA A 180 -13.58 -4.84 -21.80
CA ALA A 180 -14.96 -4.76 -22.28
C ALA A 180 -15.65 -6.13 -22.41
N SER A 181 -14.91 -7.18 -22.74
CA SER A 181 -15.41 -8.57 -22.82
C SER A 181 -15.73 -9.12 -21.42
N GLU A 182 -14.84 -8.98 -20.45
CA GLU A 182 -15.09 -9.43 -19.08
C GLU A 182 -16.31 -8.72 -18.46
N ARG A 183 -16.42 -7.40 -18.64
CA ARG A 183 -17.55 -6.59 -18.14
C ARG A 183 -18.89 -6.93 -18.80
N SER A 184 -18.91 -7.43 -20.03
CA SER A 184 -20.15 -7.81 -20.72
C SER A 184 -20.64 -9.23 -20.37
N HIS A 185 -19.75 -10.11 -19.93
CA HIS A 185 -20.10 -11.46 -19.47
C HIS A 185 -20.43 -11.49 -17.96
N GLU A 186 -19.72 -10.72 -17.14
CA GLU A 186 -19.84 -10.69 -15.67
C GLU A 186 -20.00 -9.22 -15.19
N PRO A 187 -21.15 -8.56 -15.46
CA PRO A 187 -21.37 -7.16 -15.10
C PRO A 187 -21.47 -6.95 -13.59
N ASP A 188 -20.81 -5.91 -13.06
CA ASP A 188 -20.73 -5.65 -11.62
C ASP A 188 -22.04 -5.18 -10.98
N ARG A 189 -22.28 -5.63 -9.75
CA ARG A 189 -23.25 -5.03 -8.84
C ARG A 189 -22.61 -3.89 -8.04
N VAL A 190 -22.45 -2.75 -8.68
CA VAL A 190 -21.82 -1.55 -8.07
C VAL A 190 -22.61 -1.09 -6.83
N PRO A 191 -21.94 -0.84 -5.68
CA PRO A 191 -22.59 -0.26 -4.49
C PRO A 191 -23.21 1.11 -4.76
N ALA A 192 -24.38 1.37 -4.16
CA ALA A 192 -25.08 2.64 -4.32
C ALA A 192 -24.28 3.82 -3.73
N GLY A 193 -24.21 4.93 -4.47
CA GLY A 193 -23.48 6.14 -4.08
C GLY A 193 -22.07 6.26 -4.69
N ALA A 194 -21.48 5.15 -5.17
CA ALA A 194 -20.20 5.18 -5.86
C ALA A 194 -20.36 5.51 -7.36
N GLU A 195 -19.46 6.31 -7.92
CA GLU A 195 -19.25 6.39 -9.36
C GLU A 195 -18.63 5.08 -9.87
N HIS A 196 -19.16 4.51 -10.96
CA HIS A 196 -18.50 3.42 -11.67
C HIS A 196 -17.66 3.98 -12.83
N LEU A 197 -16.33 3.88 -12.70
CA LEU A 197 -15.37 4.34 -13.69
C LEU A 197 -14.66 3.15 -14.35
N VAL A 198 -14.86 2.99 -15.65
CA VAL A 198 -14.15 1.96 -16.44
C VAL A 198 -12.74 2.46 -16.80
N LEU A 199 -11.71 1.75 -16.33
CA LEU A 199 -10.30 2.02 -16.59
C LEU A 199 -9.63 0.79 -17.21
N ASP A 200 -10.07 0.44 -18.42
CA ASP A 200 -9.73 -0.80 -19.13
C ASP A 200 -8.22 -0.92 -19.42
N VAL A 201 -7.49 -1.58 -18.51
CA VAL A 201 -6.01 -1.68 -18.51
C VAL A 201 -5.48 -2.38 -19.77
N ALA A 202 -6.28 -3.22 -20.43
CA ALA A 202 -5.84 -4.06 -21.54
C ALA A 202 -6.51 -3.72 -22.89
N ALA A 203 -7.14 -2.54 -23.02
CA ALA A 203 -7.86 -2.13 -24.22
C ALA A 203 -7.00 -2.03 -25.50
N ASP A 204 -5.68 -1.82 -25.41
CA ASP A 204 -4.75 -1.94 -26.56
C ASP A 204 -3.89 -3.22 -26.55
N SER A 205 -4.14 -4.16 -25.62
CA SER A 205 -3.43 -5.46 -25.59
C SER A 205 -3.87 -6.36 -26.72
N LYS A 206 -2.88 -6.92 -27.43
CA LYS A 206 -3.05 -8.00 -28.41
C LYS A 206 -2.69 -9.37 -27.81
N GLY A 207 -2.41 -9.41 -26.50
CA GLY A 207 -1.95 -10.57 -25.76
C GLY A 207 -3.07 -11.32 -25.02
N SER A 208 -2.66 -12.20 -24.12
CA SER A 208 -3.52 -13.18 -23.45
C SER A 208 -4.59 -12.62 -22.51
N LEU A 209 -4.53 -11.33 -22.13
CA LEU A 209 -5.56 -10.68 -21.30
C LEU A 209 -6.54 -9.79 -22.08
N GLY A 210 -6.20 -9.35 -23.30
CA GLY A 210 -7.12 -8.64 -24.20
C GLY A 210 -7.81 -9.55 -25.23
N GLY A 211 -7.33 -10.79 -25.37
CA GLY A 211 -7.72 -11.72 -26.43
C GLY A 211 -8.88 -12.67 -26.11
N ASP A 212 -9.04 -13.66 -26.99
CA ASP A 212 -10.07 -14.71 -26.88
C ASP A 212 -9.82 -15.63 -25.67
N MET A 213 -10.81 -15.71 -24.78
CA MET A 213 -10.82 -16.60 -23.61
C MET A 213 -10.52 -18.06 -23.97
N ARG A 214 -10.90 -18.54 -25.16
CA ARG A 214 -10.58 -19.91 -25.63
C ARG A 214 -9.08 -20.10 -25.85
N GLN A 215 -8.39 -19.08 -26.35
CA GLN A 215 -6.94 -19.10 -26.54
C GLN A 215 -6.21 -19.06 -25.19
N ALA A 216 -6.71 -18.24 -24.25
CA ALA A 216 -6.20 -18.23 -22.88
C ALA A 216 -6.36 -19.60 -22.20
N ILE A 217 -7.54 -20.22 -22.27
CA ILE A 217 -7.81 -21.57 -21.75
C ILE A 217 -6.91 -22.62 -22.42
N ALA A 218 -6.74 -22.58 -23.75
CA ALA A 218 -5.88 -23.52 -24.46
C ALA A 218 -4.39 -23.39 -24.08
N ALA A 219 -3.90 -22.17 -23.93
CA ALA A 219 -2.52 -21.92 -23.52
C ALA A 219 -2.27 -22.29 -22.04
N ILE A 220 -3.24 -22.04 -21.15
CA ILE A 220 -3.24 -22.55 -19.78
C ILE A 220 -3.20 -24.09 -19.80
N ALA A 221 -4.06 -24.75 -20.60
CA ALA A 221 -4.08 -26.21 -20.71
C ALA A 221 -2.76 -26.80 -21.24
N ALA A 222 -2.02 -26.05 -22.08
CA ALA A 222 -0.68 -26.38 -22.55
C ALA A 222 0.46 -25.99 -21.56
N GLY A 223 0.15 -25.65 -20.31
CA GLY A 223 1.11 -25.34 -19.25
C GLY A 223 1.68 -23.90 -19.30
N LYS A 224 1.23 -23.05 -20.22
CA LYS A 224 1.79 -21.70 -20.44
C LYS A 224 1.23 -20.61 -19.51
N GLY A 225 0.34 -20.95 -18.58
CA GLY A 225 -0.31 -19.96 -17.68
C GLY A 225 0.67 -19.04 -16.94
N ALA A 226 1.83 -19.57 -16.51
CA ALA A 226 2.88 -18.78 -15.87
C ALA A 226 3.61 -17.83 -16.84
N GLU A 227 3.91 -18.30 -18.06
CA GLU A 227 4.52 -17.49 -19.13
C GLU A 227 3.60 -16.32 -19.51
N MET A 228 2.32 -16.61 -19.71
CA MET A 228 1.27 -15.64 -20.04
C MET A 228 1.12 -14.55 -18.97
N LEU A 229 1.08 -14.92 -17.68
CA LEU A 229 0.95 -13.94 -16.60
C LEU A 229 2.24 -13.13 -16.36
N THR A 230 3.41 -13.72 -16.64
CA THR A 230 4.68 -13.00 -16.59
C THR A 230 4.73 -11.90 -17.66
N GLU A 231 4.33 -12.21 -18.90
CA GLU A 231 4.28 -11.21 -19.99
C GLU A 231 3.15 -10.19 -19.78
N ALA A 232 1.97 -10.62 -19.31
CA ALA A 232 0.87 -9.72 -18.98
C ALA A 232 1.26 -8.63 -17.96
N ASN A 233 2.14 -8.97 -17.00
CA ASN A 233 2.66 -7.99 -16.05
C ASN A 233 3.65 -6.99 -16.69
N ARG A 234 4.35 -7.36 -17.77
CA ARG A 234 5.09 -6.40 -18.61
C ARG A 234 4.15 -5.49 -19.40
N ASP A 235 3.05 -6.04 -19.89
CA ASP A 235 2.00 -5.30 -20.60
C ASP A 235 1.41 -4.16 -19.73
N PHE A 236 1.22 -4.37 -18.43
CA PHE A 236 0.74 -3.32 -17.50
C PHE A 236 1.68 -2.09 -17.37
N VAL A 237 2.93 -2.21 -17.81
CA VAL A 237 3.91 -1.11 -17.92
C VAL A 237 4.00 -0.59 -19.35
N SER A 238 3.84 -1.49 -20.33
CA SER A 238 4.18 -1.28 -21.74
C SER A 238 3.03 -0.70 -22.58
N LEU A 239 1.79 -1.10 -22.27
CA LEU A 239 0.58 -0.73 -23.00
C LEU A 239 0.18 0.73 -22.75
N ASN A 240 -0.46 1.36 -23.74
CA ASN A 240 -0.92 2.73 -23.59
C ASN A 240 -2.25 2.79 -22.81
N SER A 241 -3.12 1.78 -22.98
CA SER A 241 -4.33 1.66 -22.16
C SER A 241 -3.98 1.50 -20.69
N ALA A 242 -2.98 0.65 -20.37
CA ALA A 242 -2.53 0.44 -19.00
C ALA A 242 -2.02 1.74 -18.35
N ARG A 243 -1.09 2.46 -19.00
CA ARG A 243 -0.56 3.72 -18.44
C ARG A 243 -1.63 4.81 -18.30
N SER A 244 -2.57 4.90 -19.25
CA SER A 244 -3.72 5.82 -19.18
C SER A 244 -4.69 5.47 -18.03
N ALA A 245 -4.99 4.18 -17.86
CA ALA A 245 -5.82 3.67 -16.77
C ALA A 245 -5.18 3.96 -15.40
N TYR A 246 -3.89 3.65 -15.23
CA TYR A 246 -3.19 3.90 -13.96
C TYR A 246 -2.95 5.38 -13.68
N HIS A 247 -2.68 6.22 -14.70
CA HIS A 247 -2.72 7.68 -14.55
C HIS A 247 -4.07 8.12 -14.00
N THR A 248 -5.16 7.71 -14.64
CA THR A 248 -6.51 8.17 -14.28
C THR A 248 -6.90 7.71 -12.88
N LEU A 249 -6.62 6.46 -12.51
CA LEU A 249 -6.85 5.95 -11.16
C LEU A 249 -6.11 6.79 -10.10
N LEU A 250 -4.82 7.05 -10.32
CA LEU A 250 -3.98 7.82 -9.39
C LEU A 250 -4.41 9.29 -9.32
N SER A 251 -4.71 9.92 -10.46
CA SER A 251 -5.22 11.29 -10.52
C SER A 251 -6.60 11.45 -9.86
N ARG A 252 -7.47 10.42 -9.91
CA ARG A 252 -8.76 10.42 -9.19
C ARG A 252 -8.60 10.23 -7.69
N ILE A 253 -7.67 9.38 -7.25
CA ILE A 253 -7.34 9.20 -5.81
C ILE A 253 -6.66 10.45 -5.23
N GLY A 254 -5.81 11.12 -6.01
CA GLY A 254 -5.11 12.35 -5.64
C GLY A 254 -5.88 13.65 -5.94
N ALA A 255 -7.20 13.58 -6.15
CA ALA A 255 -8.04 14.74 -6.39
C ALA A 255 -8.43 15.45 -5.08
N GLU A 256 -8.70 16.75 -5.14
CA GLU A 256 -9.32 17.47 -4.02
C GLU A 256 -10.75 16.97 -3.79
N GLY A 257 -11.12 16.72 -2.53
CA GLY A 257 -12.40 16.09 -2.19
C GLY A 257 -12.50 14.60 -2.53
N ALA A 258 -11.41 13.93 -2.94
CA ALA A 258 -11.40 12.48 -3.14
C ALA A 258 -11.77 11.73 -1.85
N GLY A 259 -12.62 10.72 -1.99
CA GLY A 259 -13.09 9.86 -0.91
C GLY A 259 -12.68 8.39 -1.10
N PRO A 260 -13.23 7.48 -0.28
CA PRO A 260 -12.93 6.05 -0.34
C PRO A 260 -13.10 5.48 -1.75
N THR A 261 -12.01 4.90 -2.29
CA THR A 261 -11.94 4.38 -3.66
C THR A 261 -11.65 2.89 -3.62
N LEU A 262 -12.44 2.11 -4.35
CA LEU A 262 -12.17 0.70 -4.63
C LEU A 262 -11.71 0.54 -6.08
N TYR A 263 -10.70 -0.28 -6.33
CA TYR A 263 -10.33 -0.71 -7.68
C TYR A 263 -10.17 -2.24 -7.76
N HIS A 264 -10.60 -2.83 -8.87
CA HIS A 264 -10.68 -4.29 -8.99
C HIS A 264 -10.39 -4.79 -10.40
N CYS A 265 -10.24 -6.11 -10.50
CA CYS A 265 -10.32 -6.84 -11.75
C CYS A 265 -10.91 -8.23 -11.46
N THR A 266 -11.00 -9.09 -12.47
CA THR A 266 -11.64 -10.43 -12.49
C THR A 266 -11.26 -11.39 -11.34
N SER A 267 -10.11 -11.15 -10.69
CA SER A 267 -9.71 -11.82 -9.44
C SER A 267 -8.98 -10.90 -8.46
N GLY A 268 -8.92 -9.58 -8.70
CA GLY A 268 -8.18 -8.63 -7.86
C GLY A 268 -6.67 -8.87 -7.74
N LYS A 269 -6.07 -9.69 -8.62
CA LYS A 269 -4.71 -10.24 -8.43
C LYS A 269 -3.64 -9.57 -9.28
N ASP A 270 -3.77 -9.54 -10.61
CA ASP A 270 -2.71 -9.07 -11.52
C ASP A 270 -2.80 -7.57 -11.81
N ARG A 271 -3.77 -7.12 -12.63
CA ARG A 271 -4.00 -5.68 -12.95
C ARG A 271 -4.15 -4.82 -11.70
N THR A 272 -4.94 -5.31 -10.74
CA THR A 272 -5.13 -4.74 -9.39
C THR A 272 -3.87 -4.82 -8.53
N GLY A 273 -3.08 -5.90 -8.65
CA GLY A 273 -1.82 -6.04 -7.93
C GLY A 273 -0.80 -5.01 -8.36
N TRP A 274 -0.67 -4.76 -9.66
CA TRP A 274 0.18 -3.69 -10.17
C TRP A 274 -0.32 -2.30 -9.75
N ALA A 275 -1.64 -2.03 -9.77
CA ALA A 275 -2.20 -0.79 -9.22
C ALA A 275 -1.79 -0.56 -7.75
N SER A 276 -1.96 -1.57 -6.88
CA SER A 276 -1.52 -1.47 -5.48
C SER A 276 -0.02 -1.29 -5.34
N ALA A 277 0.77 -2.01 -6.14
CA ALA A 277 2.22 -1.93 -6.08
C ALA A 277 2.74 -0.57 -6.52
N VAL A 278 2.09 0.07 -7.50
CA VAL A 278 2.39 1.44 -7.91
C VAL A 278 2.05 2.44 -6.81
N ILE A 279 0.85 2.36 -6.23
CA ILE A 279 0.43 3.21 -5.10
C ILE A 279 1.42 3.07 -3.94
N LEU A 280 1.65 1.86 -3.45
CA LEU A 280 2.50 1.62 -2.27
C LEU A 280 3.96 2.04 -2.53
N THR A 281 4.51 1.82 -3.72
CA THR A 281 5.88 2.26 -4.06
C THR A 281 5.98 3.79 -4.15
N LEU A 282 4.99 4.47 -4.74
CA LEU A 282 4.92 5.95 -4.82
C LEU A 282 4.85 6.62 -3.43
N LEU A 283 4.15 5.97 -2.51
CA LEU A 283 4.03 6.35 -1.10
C LEU A 283 5.27 6.00 -0.25
N GLY A 284 6.27 5.29 -0.80
CA GLY A 284 7.51 4.96 -0.09
C GLY A 284 7.40 3.77 0.87
N VAL A 285 6.48 2.83 0.60
CA VAL A 285 6.40 1.55 1.33
C VAL A 285 7.54 0.61 0.87
N PRO A 286 8.26 -0.07 1.78
CA PRO A 286 9.37 -0.96 1.43
C PRO A 286 8.99 -2.07 0.44
N ARG A 287 9.88 -2.43 -0.49
CA ARG A 287 9.56 -3.32 -1.62
C ARG A 287 9.14 -4.72 -1.17
N GLU A 288 9.78 -5.27 -0.15
CA GLU A 288 9.42 -6.55 0.47
C GLU A 288 7.98 -6.53 1.04
N THR A 289 7.53 -5.37 1.53
CA THR A 289 6.16 -5.17 2.01
C THR A 289 5.17 -5.06 0.85
N VAL A 290 5.54 -4.41 -0.26
CA VAL A 290 4.76 -4.39 -1.51
C VAL A 290 4.60 -5.80 -2.11
N MET A 291 5.68 -6.58 -2.12
CA MET A 291 5.66 -7.98 -2.57
C MET A 291 4.76 -8.85 -1.67
N ALA A 292 4.78 -8.61 -0.36
CA ALA A 292 3.90 -9.30 0.58
C ALA A 292 2.40 -9.00 0.32
N ASP A 293 2.01 -7.74 0.04
CA ASP A 293 0.61 -7.44 -0.32
C ASP A 293 0.16 -8.16 -1.59
N TYR A 294 1.01 -8.17 -2.62
CA TYR A 294 0.72 -8.85 -3.87
C TYR A 294 0.48 -10.35 -3.63
N LEU A 295 1.44 -11.01 -2.98
CA LEU A 295 1.41 -12.46 -2.71
C LEU A 295 0.30 -12.89 -1.76
N ALA A 296 -0.14 -12.03 -0.83
CA ALA A 296 -1.28 -12.30 0.06
C ALA A 296 -2.59 -12.60 -0.70
N SER A 297 -2.70 -12.20 -1.98
CA SER A 297 -3.82 -12.60 -2.83
C SER A 297 -3.99 -14.12 -2.95
N ASN A 298 -2.91 -14.91 -2.79
CA ASN A 298 -2.98 -16.38 -2.76
C ASN A 298 -3.79 -16.92 -1.58
N ASP A 299 -3.75 -16.24 -0.43
CA ASP A 299 -4.51 -16.64 0.75
C ASP A 299 -5.96 -16.20 0.65
N TYR A 300 -6.22 -14.94 0.27
CA TYR A 300 -7.59 -14.44 0.11
C TYR A 300 -8.36 -15.12 -1.03
N LEU A 301 -7.67 -15.59 -2.09
CA LEU A 301 -8.30 -16.35 -3.18
C LEU A 301 -8.32 -17.87 -2.95
N ARG A 302 -7.65 -18.38 -1.91
CA ARG A 302 -7.43 -19.83 -1.70
C ARG A 302 -8.70 -20.66 -1.85
N ALA A 303 -9.79 -20.25 -1.19
CA ALA A 303 -11.07 -20.94 -1.25
C ALA A 303 -11.76 -20.86 -2.64
N LYS A 304 -11.70 -19.71 -3.32
CA LYS A 304 -12.19 -19.55 -4.71
C LYS A 304 -11.42 -20.45 -5.66
N ASN A 305 -10.08 -20.45 -5.56
CA ASN A 305 -9.19 -21.22 -6.42
C ASN A 305 -9.36 -22.74 -6.23
N GLU A 306 -9.46 -23.24 -5.00
CA GLU A 306 -9.73 -24.67 -4.77
C GLU A 306 -11.11 -25.09 -5.32
N ALA A 307 -12.14 -24.27 -5.14
CA ALA A 307 -13.46 -24.53 -5.72
C ALA A 307 -13.44 -24.52 -7.26
N THR A 308 -12.71 -23.60 -7.88
CA THR A 308 -12.51 -23.56 -9.34
C THR A 308 -11.76 -24.80 -9.84
N ILE A 309 -10.68 -25.22 -9.19
CA ILE A 309 -9.93 -26.44 -9.57
C ILE A 309 -10.83 -27.69 -9.42
N ALA A 310 -11.57 -27.80 -8.32
CA ALA A 310 -12.50 -28.91 -8.09
C ALA A 310 -13.69 -28.93 -9.06
N MET A 311 -14.11 -27.77 -9.59
CA MET A 311 -15.10 -27.67 -10.66
C MET A 311 -14.51 -28.09 -12.01
N LEU A 312 -13.37 -27.53 -12.41
CA LEU A 312 -12.76 -27.79 -13.72
C LEU A 312 -12.27 -29.24 -13.85
N GLY A 313 -11.80 -29.85 -12.76
CA GLY A 313 -11.45 -31.27 -12.68
C GLY A 313 -12.63 -32.25 -12.81
N ARG A 314 -13.88 -31.76 -12.88
CA ARG A 314 -15.09 -32.56 -13.13
C ARG A 314 -15.65 -32.41 -14.55
N LEU A 315 -15.03 -31.59 -15.40
CA LEU A 315 -15.44 -31.44 -16.79
C LEU A 315 -15.01 -32.67 -17.63
N PRO A 316 -15.70 -32.98 -18.76
CA PRO A 316 -15.32 -34.11 -19.63
C PRO A 316 -13.91 -34.02 -20.21
N THR A 317 -13.37 -32.80 -20.33
CA THR A 317 -11.98 -32.53 -20.70
C THR A 317 -11.35 -31.70 -19.58
N PRO A 318 -10.87 -32.33 -18.49
CA PRO A 318 -10.32 -31.60 -17.35
C PRO A 318 -8.93 -31.06 -17.70
N ILE A 319 -8.61 -29.87 -17.18
CA ILE A 319 -7.25 -29.32 -17.24
C ILE A 319 -6.49 -29.77 -15.99
N ALA A 320 -5.26 -30.22 -16.17
CA ALA A 320 -4.39 -30.68 -15.09
C ALA A 320 -4.16 -29.58 -14.03
N ARG A 321 -4.07 -29.95 -12.75
CA ARG A 321 -4.04 -28.98 -11.64
C ARG A 321 -2.78 -28.12 -11.68
N GLU A 322 -1.65 -28.73 -12.01
CA GLU A 322 -0.34 -28.11 -12.25
C GLU A 322 -0.35 -27.06 -13.38
N ASN A 323 -1.30 -27.16 -14.31
CA ASN A 323 -1.50 -26.20 -15.40
C ASN A 323 -2.50 -25.09 -15.03
N LEU A 324 -3.52 -25.40 -14.21
CA LEU A 324 -4.48 -24.43 -13.69
C LEU A 324 -3.92 -23.53 -12.57
N GLU A 325 -3.23 -24.11 -11.60
CA GLU A 325 -2.75 -23.40 -10.40
C GLU A 325 -1.93 -22.14 -10.74
N PRO A 326 -0.93 -22.16 -11.64
CA PRO A 326 -0.15 -20.97 -12.00
C PRO A 326 -1.00 -19.80 -12.52
N ALA A 327 -2.14 -20.09 -13.16
CA ALA A 327 -3.02 -19.07 -13.73
C ALA A 327 -3.97 -18.48 -12.67
N LEU A 328 -4.39 -19.28 -11.69
CA LEU A 328 -5.31 -18.90 -10.62
C LEU A 328 -4.59 -18.19 -9.45
N THR A 329 -3.32 -18.53 -9.19
CA THR A 329 -2.48 -17.91 -8.16
C THR A 329 -1.72 -16.69 -8.67
N VAL A 330 -0.91 -16.09 -7.79
CA VAL A 330 0.13 -15.10 -8.11
C VAL A 330 1.49 -15.60 -7.64
N ARG A 331 2.54 -15.27 -8.38
CA ARG A 331 3.93 -15.68 -8.10
C ARG A 331 4.84 -14.46 -8.20
N ALA A 332 5.90 -14.42 -7.39
CA ALA A 332 6.79 -13.25 -7.30
C ALA A 332 7.33 -12.81 -8.68
N ALA A 333 7.75 -13.79 -9.49
CA ALA A 333 8.22 -13.61 -10.86
C ALA A 333 7.26 -12.82 -11.78
N TYR A 334 5.95 -12.85 -11.53
CA TYR A 334 4.96 -12.11 -12.33
C TYR A 334 5.11 -10.61 -12.11
N ILE A 335 5.03 -10.15 -10.85
CA ILE A 335 5.17 -8.73 -10.52
C ILE A 335 6.64 -8.23 -10.62
N GLU A 336 7.61 -9.11 -10.41
CA GLU A 336 9.02 -8.84 -10.70
C GLU A 336 9.26 -8.56 -12.19
N ALA A 337 8.50 -9.20 -13.10
CA ALA A 337 8.55 -8.89 -14.52
C ALA A 337 8.04 -7.48 -14.83
N ALA A 338 6.99 -7.00 -14.13
CA ALA A 338 6.53 -5.61 -14.24
C ALA A 338 7.61 -4.62 -13.75
N PHE A 339 8.18 -4.84 -12.56
CA PHE A 339 9.26 -3.98 -12.05
C PHE A 339 10.50 -3.99 -12.96
N ALA A 340 10.90 -5.15 -13.48
CA ALA A 340 12.00 -5.25 -14.45
C ALA A 340 11.68 -4.54 -15.79
N GLU A 341 10.41 -4.50 -16.20
CA GLU A 341 9.97 -3.75 -17.39
C GLU A 341 9.99 -2.23 -17.14
N VAL A 342 9.67 -1.79 -15.91
CA VAL A 342 9.85 -0.39 -15.47
C VAL A 342 11.31 0.02 -15.56
N ASP A 343 12.22 -0.75 -14.95
CA ASP A 343 13.64 -0.42 -14.92
C ASP A 343 14.25 -0.45 -16.34
N LYS A 344 13.86 -1.42 -17.17
CA LYS A 344 14.24 -1.55 -18.59
C LYS A 344 13.78 -0.37 -19.47
N ARG A 345 12.61 0.21 -19.22
CA ARG A 345 12.03 1.28 -20.07
C ARG A 345 12.33 2.69 -19.57
N TYR A 346 12.35 2.89 -18.26
CA TYR A 346 12.42 4.21 -17.63
C TYR A 346 13.71 4.40 -16.82
N GLY A 347 14.47 3.35 -16.52
CA GLY A 347 15.70 3.40 -15.72
C GLY A 347 15.47 3.57 -14.22
N SER A 348 14.26 3.97 -13.79
CA SER A 348 13.82 3.95 -12.41
C SER A 348 12.30 3.97 -12.31
N PHE A 349 11.78 3.52 -11.15
CA PHE A 349 10.36 3.65 -10.81
C PHE A 349 9.88 5.11 -10.78
N ASP A 350 10.74 6.02 -10.34
CA ASP A 350 10.46 7.45 -10.24
C ASP A 350 10.23 8.10 -11.62
N ARG A 351 11.00 7.69 -12.64
CA ARG A 351 10.79 8.09 -14.05
C ARG A 351 9.59 7.40 -14.67
N TYR A 352 9.25 6.16 -14.29
CA TYR A 352 7.99 5.53 -14.73
C TYR A 352 6.76 6.31 -14.25
N VAL A 353 6.76 6.80 -13.00
CA VAL A 353 5.65 7.62 -12.48
C VAL A 353 5.50 8.94 -13.24
N ARG A 354 6.60 9.65 -13.53
CA ARG A 354 6.55 10.95 -14.23
C ARG A 354 6.37 10.85 -15.74
N GLU A 355 7.15 10.00 -16.41
CA GLU A 355 7.20 9.93 -17.87
C GLU A 355 6.30 8.82 -18.44
N GLY A 356 6.13 7.72 -17.71
CA GLY A 356 5.25 6.62 -18.11
C GLY A 356 3.79 6.89 -17.78
N LEU A 357 3.51 7.21 -16.51
CA LEU A 357 2.18 7.49 -15.98
C LEU A 357 1.81 8.98 -16.03
N GLY A 358 2.71 9.89 -16.45
CA GLY A 358 2.36 11.30 -16.65
C GLY A 358 1.92 12.03 -15.38
N LEU A 359 2.38 11.61 -14.19
CA LEU A 359 2.06 12.28 -12.92
C LEU A 359 3.13 13.31 -12.58
N ASP A 360 2.72 14.57 -12.41
CA ASP A 360 3.60 15.64 -11.95
C ASP A 360 3.87 15.56 -10.43
N ASP A 361 4.86 16.31 -9.95
CA ASP A 361 5.21 16.34 -8.53
C ASP A 361 4.02 16.80 -7.66
N ALA A 362 3.17 17.70 -8.17
CA ALA A 362 1.97 18.14 -7.48
C ALA A 362 0.93 17.01 -7.30
N ALA A 363 0.75 16.12 -8.28
CA ALA A 363 -0.09 14.94 -8.17
C ALA A 363 0.50 13.91 -7.20
N ILE A 364 1.82 13.71 -7.22
CA ILE A 364 2.53 12.82 -6.30
C ILE A 364 2.40 13.32 -4.86
N ASP A 365 2.52 14.63 -4.62
CA ASP A 365 2.41 15.20 -3.28
C ASP A 365 0.95 15.33 -2.80
N ARG A 366 -0.03 15.53 -3.69
CA ARG A 366 -1.46 15.33 -3.35
C ARG A 366 -1.73 13.89 -2.92
N LEU A 367 -1.27 12.89 -3.69
CA LEU A 367 -1.40 11.47 -3.33
C LEU A 367 -0.80 11.16 -1.95
N ARG A 368 0.40 11.67 -1.68
CA ARG A 368 1.06 11.52 -0.37
C ARG A 368 0.29 12.22 0.75
N THR A 369 -0.20 13.43 0.53
CA THR A 369 -0.97 14.19 1.52
C THR A 369 -2.30 13.51 1.84
N THR A 370 -3.03 13.06 0.81
CA THR A 370 -4.28 12.31 0.95
C THR A 370 -4.05 10.98 1.67
N LEU A 371 -3.04 10.19 1.28
CA LEU A 371 -2.91 8.79 1.70
C LEU A 371 -1.97 8.53 2.89
N LEU A 372 -1.05 9.44 3.26
CA LEU A 372 -0.14 9.22 4.39
C LEU A 372 -0.59 9.94 5.66
N ALA A 373 -0.35 9.30 6.80
CA ALA A 373 -0.47 9.84 8.15
C ALA A 373 0.90 9.99 8.81
N GLY A 374 1.03 11.02 9.64
CA GLY A 374 2.28 11.40 10.32
C GLY A 374 3.23 12.22 9.47
N VAL A 375 4.27 12.77 10.11
CA VAL A 375 5.44 13.36 9.45
C VAL A 375 6.59 12.34 9.38
N PRO A 376 7.60 12.53 8.49
CA PRO A 376 8.80 11.71 8.47
C PRO A 376 9.54 11.68 9.83
N GLN A 377 10.20 10.57 10.12
CA GLN A 377 11.06 10.35 11.31
C GLN A 377 12.50 10.81 11.08
#